data_AF-A0A2P5EVY0-F1
#
_entry.id   AF-A0A2P5EVY0-F1
#
_cell.length_a   1.000
_cell.length_b   1.000
_cell.length_c   1.000
_cell.angle_alpha   90.00
_cell.angle_beta   90.00
_cell.angle_gamma   90.00
#
_symmetry.space_group_name_H-M   'P 1'
#
loop_
_entity.id
_entity.type
_entity.pdbx_description
1 polymer ?
#
loop_
_entity_poly.entity_id
_entity_poly.type
_entity_poly.pdbx_seq_one_letter_code
_entity_poly.pdbx_strand_id
1 'polypeptide(L)' 'MTERIGVRKYNKSEFPRLRWTPELHDLFADAVRILGGKDKATPKRILQTMSVKGLKISHVKSHLQVTTSD' A
#
# COMPACT_ATOMS: atom_id res chain seq x y z
N MET A 1 31.97 2.89 -32.03
CA MET A 1 31.06 1.72 -31.99
C MET A 1 30.34 1.77 -30.65
N THR A 2 29.12 2.30 -30.61
CA THR A 2 28.40 2.63 -29.36
C THR A 2 27.82 1.36 -28.73
N GLU A 3 28.29 1.00 -27.54
CA GLU A 3 27.78 -0.13 -26.77
C GLU A 3 26.30 0.04 -26.46
N ARG A 4 25.54 -1.02 -26.78
CA ARG A 4 24.09 -1.10 -26.65
C ARG A 4 23.73 -1.07 -25.16
N ILE A 5 23.04 0.00 -24.76
CA ILE A 5 22.41 0.17 -23.45
C ILE A 5 21.67 -1.12 -23.08
N GLY A 6 22.17 -1.83 -22.06
CA GLY A 6 21.51 -3.00 -21.50
C GLY A 6 20.15 -2.59 -20.94
N VAL A 7 19.09 -2.91 -21.68
CA VAL A 7 17.71 -2.68 -21.25
C VAL A 7 17.49 -3.46 -19.95
N ARG A 8 17.16 -2.74 -18.86
CA ARG A 8 16.87 -3.35 -17.56
C ARG A 8 15.84 -4.46 -17.75
N LYS A 9 16.23 -5.71 -17.43
CA LYS A 9 15.30 -6.85 -17.47
C LYS A 9 14.12 -6.55 -16.55
N TYR A 10 12.91 -6.59 -17.09
CA TYR A 10 11.69 -6.36 -16.32
C TYR A 10 11.50 -7.55 -15.37
N ASN A 11 11.84 -7.36 -14.09
CA ASN A 11 11.65 -8.40 -13.09
C ASN A 11 10.16 -8.43 -12.74
N LYS A 12 9.39 -9.29 -13.43
CA LYS A 12 7.96 -9.47 -13.18
C LYS A 12 7.79 -9.94 -11.74
N SER A 13 7.06 -9.17 -10.94
CA SER A 13 6.73 -9.57 -9.59
C SER A 13 5.87 -10.85 -9.68
N GLU A 14 6.35 -11.95 -9.12
CA GLU A 14 5.60 -13.22 -8.98
C GLU A 14 4.29 -13.03 -8.20
N PHE A 15 4.21 -11.97 -7.39
CA PHE A 15 3.02 -11.61 -6.63
C PHE A 15 2.17 -10.59 -7.39
N PRO A 16 0.88 -10.87 -7.64
CA PRO A 16 -0.03 -9.89 -8.20
C PRO A 16 -0.02 -8.64 -7.31
N ARG A 17 0.08 -7.46 -7.97
CA ARG A 17 0.01 -6.18 -7.28
C ARG A 17 -1.27 -6.12 -6.46
N LEU A 18 -1.16 -5.71 -5.20
CA LEU A 18 -2.33 -5.51 -4.36
C LEU A 18 -3.23 -4.45 -5.01
N ARG A 19 -4.51 -4.80 -5.20
CA ARG A 19 -5.54 -3.87 -5.63
C ARG A 19 -6.33 -3.42 -4.42
N TRP A 20 -6.42 -2.11 -4.23
CA TRP A 20 -7.34 -1.51 -3.28
C TRP A 20 -8.75 -1.64 -3.83
N THR A 21 -9.48 -2.66 -3.37
CA THR A 21 -10.92 -2.78 -3.64
C THR A 21 -11.69 -1.85 -2.68
N PRO A 22 -12.93 -1.47 -3.03
CA PRO A 22 -13.76 -0.66 -2.13
C PRO A 22 -13.88 -1.27 -0.73
N GLU A 23 -14.06 -2.59 -0.62
CA GLU A 23 -14.19 -3.29 0.66
C GLU A 23 -12.90 -3.20 1.48
N LEU A 24 -11.73 -3.30 0.81
CA LEU A 24 -10.44 -3.14 1.47
C LEU A 24 -10.21 -1.68 1.91
N HIS A 25 -10.71 -0.72 1.12
CA HIS A 25 -10.67 0.69 1.46
C HIS A 25 -11.55 1.01 2.67
N ASP A 26 -12.75 0.42 2.76
CA ASP A 26 -13.65 0.63 3.89
C ASP A 26 -13.01 0.13 5.20
N LEU A 27 -12.38 -1.05 5.18
CA LEU A 27 -11.61 -1.56 6.31
C LEU A 27 -10.45 -0.63 6.70
N PHE A 28 -9.80 0.00 5.71
CA PHE A 28 -8.76 0.99 5.95
C PHE A 28 -9.32 2.26 6.58
N ALA A 29 -10.43 2.79 6.05
CA ALA A 29 -11.08 3.99 6.57
C ALA A 29 -11.56 3.78 8.02
N ASP A 30 -12.13 2.61 8.31
CA ASP A 30 -12.49 2.23 9.68
C ASP A 30 -11.27 2.10 10.59
N ALA A 31 -10.18 1.49 10.13
CA ALA A 31 -8.95 1.42 10.89
C ALA A 31 -8.39 2.82 11.21
N VAL A 32 -8.40 3.75 10.24
CA VAL A 32 -7.98 5.14 10.44
C VAL A 32 -8.91 5.86 11.44
N ARG A 33 -10.23 5.65 11.33
CA ARG A 33 -11.23 6.20 12.25
C ARG A 33 -11.01 5.71 13.69
N ILE A 34 -10.81 4.41 13.89
CA ILE A 34 -10.53 3.79 15.20
C ILE A 34 -9.23 4.33 15.81
N LEU A 35 -8.21 4.60 14.98
CA LEU A 35 -6.92 5.11 15.43
C LEU A 35 -6.92 6.63 15.73
N GLY A 36 -8.05 7.31 15.55
CA GLY A 36 -8.21 8.72 15.86
C GLY A 36 -7.82 9.66 14.72
N GLY A 37 -7.99 9.23 13.47
CA GLY A 37 -7.78 10.03 12.27
C GLY A 37 -6.39 9.89 11.65
N LYS A 38 -6.21 10.51 10.46
CA LYS A 38 -5.00 10.38 9.63
C LYS A 38 -3.70 10.76 10.34
N ASP A 39 -3.77 11.69 11.29
CA ASP A 39 -2.59 12.21 12.01
C ASP A 39 -2.04 11.22 13.05
N LYS A 40 -2.92 10.35 13.58
CA LYS A 40 -2.56 9.33 14.60
C LYS A 40 -2.47 7.92 14.02
N ALA A 41 -3.06 7.70 12.85
CA ALA A 41 -3.08 6.41 12.19
C ALA A 41 -1.71 6.11 11.53
N THR A 42 -0.88 5.33 12.21
CA THR A 42 0.41 4.88 11.66
C THR A 42 0.22 3.67 10.73
N PRO A 43 1.01 3.52 9.65
CA PRO A 43 0.88 2.38 8.71
C PRO A 43 0.93 1.01 9.40
N LYS A 44 1.75 0.88 10.45
CA LYS A 44 1.88 -0.35 11.23
C LYS A 44 0.60 -0.66 12.02
N ARG A 45 0.00 0.33 12.66
CA ARG A 45 -1.24 0.15 13.43
C ARG A 45 -2.42 -0.13 12.51
N ILE A 46 -2.53 0.58 11.39
CA ILE A 46 -3.58 0.32 10.39
C ILE A 46 -3.49 -1.13 9.89
N LEU A 47 -2.30 -1.61 9.55
CA LEU A 47 -2.12 -3.01 9.13
C LEU A 47 -2.59 -4.00 10.21
N GLN A 48 -2.24 -3.74 11.48
CA GLN A 48 -2.65 -4.58 12.61
C GLN A 48 -4.17 -4.56 12.82
N THR A 49 -4.82 -3.41 12.67
CA THR A 49 -6.27 -3.27 12.80
C THR A 49 -7.01 -3.96 11.66
N MET A 50 -6.52 -3.86 10.42
CA MET A 50 -7.16 -4.49 9.25
C MET A 50 -7.03 -6.02 9.25
N SER A 51 -5.96 -6.58 9.82
CA SER A 51 -5.71 -8.03 9.93
C SER A 51 -5.90 -8.83 8.62
N VAL A 52 -5.67 -8.20 7.46
CA VAL A 52 -5.87 -8.80 6.13
C VAL A 52 -4.66 -9.65 5.74
N LYS A 53 -4.90 -10.94 5.44
CA LYS A 53 -3.87 -11.87 4.99
C LYS A 53 -3.27 -11.41 3.66
N GLY A 54 -1.93 -11.28 3.61
CA GLY A 54 -1.20 -10.83 2.42
C GLY A 54 -1.08 -9.30 2.28
N LEU A 55 -1.73 -8.52 3.15
CA LEU A 55 -1.49 -7.09 3.25
C LEU A 55 -0.13 -6.84 3.95
N LYS A 56 0.64 -5.89 3.43
CA LYS A 56 1.96 -5.52 3.96
C LYS A 56 1.96 -4.04 4.32
N ILE A 57 2.85 -3.63 5.23
CA ILE A 57 3.00 -2.23 5.63
C ILE A 57 3.29 -1.33 4.42
N SER A 58 4.04 -1.83 3.43
CA SER A 58 4.33 -1.12 2.18
C SER A 58 3.08 -0.75 1.39
N HIS A 59 2.07 -1.62 1.35
CA HIS A 59 0.80 -1.35 0.69
C HIS A 59 0.04 -0.22 1.40
N VAL A 60 -0.02 -0.27 2.73
CA VAL A 60 -0.66 0.75 3.56
C VAL A 60 0.08 2.09 3.46
N LYS A 61 1.42 2.08 3.48
CA LYS A 61 2.24 3.29 3.33
C LYS A 61 2.03 3.95 1.97
N SER A 62 2.05 3.16 0.89
CA SER A 62 1.79 3.66 -0.46
C SER A 62 0.37 4.24 -0.57
N HIS A 63 -0.61 3.62 0.08
CA HIS A 63 -1.99 4.10 0.09
C HIS A 63 -2.15 5.40 0.87
N LEU A 64 -1.54 5.49 2.05
CA LEU A 64 -1.50 6.74 2.83
C LEU A 64 -0.87 7.88 2.03
N GLN A 65 0.24 7.63 1.32
CA GLN A 65 0.90 8.63 0.49
C GLN A 65 0.03 9.13 -0.69
N VAL A 66 -0.70 8.22 -1.34
CA VAL A 66 -1.60 8.56 -2.46
C VAL A 66 -2.83 9.31 -1.94
N THR A 67 -3.42 8.87 -0.83
CA THR A 67 -4.63 9.49 -0.26
C THR A 67 -4.36 10.86 0.36
N THR A 68 -3.11 11.20 0.68
CA THR A 68 -2.70 12.54 1.17
C THR A 68 -2.42 13.54 0.04
N SER A 69 -2.58 13.17 -1.23
CA SER A 69 -2.26 14.04 -2.38
C SER A 69 -3.49 14.67 -3.05
N ASP A 70 -4.67 14.58 -2.42
CA ASP A 70 -5.89 15.33 -2.77
C ASP A 70 -6.14 16.43 -1.71
#